data_AF-A0A2E7HQ67-F1
#
_entry.id   AF-A0A2E7HQ67-F1
#
_cell.length_a   1.000
_cell.length_b   1.000
_cell.length_c   1.000
_cell.angle_alpha   90.00
_cell.angle_beta   90.00
_cell.angle_gamma   90.00
#
_symmetry.space_group_name_H-M   'P 1'
#
loop_
_entity.id
_entity.type
_entity.pdbx_description
1 polymer ?
#
loop_
_entity_poly.entity_id
_entity_poly.type
_entity_poly.pdbx_seq_one_letter_code
_entity_poly.pdbx_strand_id
1 'polypeptide(L)'
;MIQHFKYNGERLKHYDALFESVLAGEHSKAVAANLLVDIRWAEVSRAFASCLLRRSQVGPIRPLAADFGHLIDRAAEVAFGTRAHARIPSWFLQNNEAFLASTMQKLLTEFLRRPAAPLQMRRAFTALFEVAEALKSYMGLRELADSTGAHALMCAVAHARYDFLGQSVRCCASPWLCLADMLAERILIGDEPESMPAFAFFAHSERWQAFAKATVGCFSAEGAFVRLQRMVEARALPREREREQGLFFLASAFLKADAAASDGSPERPSVLAKPLRSPIRKRSAPFVRLIKRLVSKA
;
A
#
# COMPACT_ATOMS: atom_id res chain seq x y z
N MET A 1 -21.01 -12.65 10.83
CA MET A 1 -22.17 -12.54 9.92
C MET A 1 -21.76 -11.64 8.76
N ILE A 2 -21.44 -12.22 7.59
CA ILE A 2 -21.02 -11.42 6.42
C ILE A 2 -22.29 -10.98 5.69
N GLN A 3 -22.61 -9.69 5.71
CA GLN A 3 -23.61 -9.15 4.80
C GLN A 3 -23.08 -9.32 3.36
N HIS A 4 -23.71 -10.22 2.60
CA HIS A 4 -23.55 -10.25 1.15
C HIS A 4 -24.18 -8.97 0.58
N PHE A 5 -23.39 -7.91 0.47
CA PHE A 5 -23.74 -6.74 -0.33
C PHE A 5 -24.03 -7.22 -1.75
N LYS A 6 -25.32 -7.26 -2.13
CA LYS A 6 -25.76 -7.51 -3.49
C LYS A 6 -25.28 -6.33 -4.34
N TYR A 7 -24.29 -6.58 -5.19
CA TYR A 7 -23.83 -5.62 -6.19
C TYR A 7 -25.00 -5.13 -7.04
N ASN A 8 -24.98 -3.85 -7.44
CA ASN A 8 -25.94 -3.36 -8.43
C ASN A 8 -25.57 -3.95 -9.81
N GLY A 9 -26.41 -4.86 -10.32
CA GLY A 9 -26.14 -5.61 -11.55
C GLY A 9 -25.99 -4.73 -12.80
N GLU A 10 -26.84 -3.72 -12.98
CA GLU A 10 -26.75 -2.80 -14.12
C GLU A 10 -25.48 -1.95 -14.05
N ARG A 11 -25.13 -1.44 -12.85
CA ARG A 11 -23.87 -0.71 -12.65
C ARG A 11 -22.65 -1.58 -12.93
N LEU A 12 -22.66 -2.84 -12.51
CA LEU A 12 -21.58 -3.78 -12.78
C LEU A 12 -21.39 -4.01 -14.28
N LYS A 13 -22.48 -4.15 -15.06
CA LYS A 13 -22.42 -4.24 -16.54
C LYS A 13 -21.73 -3.03 -17.16
N HIS A 14 -22.03 -1.81 -16.69
CA HIS A 14 -21.36 -0.60 -17.20
C HIS A 14 -19.85 -0.60 -16.90
N TYR A 15 -19.43 -1.08 -15.72
CA TYR A 15 -18.01 -1.22 -15.41
C TYR A 15 -17.33 -2.36 -16.19
N ASP A 16 -18.00 -3.51 -16.40
CA ASP A 16 -17.48 -4.58 -17.25
C ASP A 16 -17.28 -4.07 -18.70
N ALA A 17 -18.27 -3.40 -19.28
CA ALA A 17 -18.17 -2.80 -20.62
C ALA A 17 -17.05 -1.74 -20.70
N LEU A 18 -16.94 -0.88 -19.68
CA LEU A 18 -15.84 0.09 -19.58
C LEU A 18 -14.49 -0.63 -19.58
N PHE A 19 -14.25 -1.56 -18.67
CA PHE A 19 -12.93 -2.18 -18.54
C PHE A 19 -12.58 -3.08 -19.73
N GLU A 20 -13.54 -3.74 -20.37
CA GLU A 20 -13.29 -4.41 -21.66
C GLU A 20 -12.82 -3.41 -22.73
N SER A 21 -13.47 -2.24 -22.85
CA SER A 21 -13.04 -1.20 -23.81
C SER A 21 -11.68 -0.58 -23.45
N VAL A 22 -11.35 -0.44 -22.16
CA VAL A 22 -10.05 0.06 -21.69
C VAL A 22 -8.94 -0.93 -22.03
N LEU A 23 -9.16 -2.23 -21.78
CA LEU A 23 -8.22 -3.30 -22.11
C LEU A 23 -8.11 -3.54 -23.63
N ALA A 24 -9.14 -3.24 -24.42
CA ALA A 24 -9.08 -3.23 -25.88
C ALA A 24 -8.36 -1.99 -26.46
N GLY A 25 -8.42 -0.84 -25.77
CA GLY A 25 -7.93 0.45 -26.28
C GLY A 25 -9.01 1.31 -26.97
N GLU A 26 -10.26 0.87 -26.94
CA GLU A 26 -11.41 1.43 -27.68
C GLU A 26 -12.29 2.37 -26.82
N HIS A 27 -11.81 2.74 -25.64
CA HIS A 27 -12.59 3.45 -24.62
C HIS A 27 -12.73 4.96 -24.91
N SER A 28 -13.93 5.51 -24.69
CA SER A 28 -14.12 6.96 -24.64
C SER A 28 -13.55 7.52 -23.32
N LYS A 29 -12.51 8.35 -23.42
CA LYS A 29 -11.87 8.99 -22.25
C LYS A 29 -12.85 9.79 -21.38
N ALA A 30 -13.87 10.40 -21.98
CA ALA A 30 -14.90 11.16 -21.24
C ALA A 30 -15.86 10.25 -20.46
N VAL A 31 -16.29 9.13 -21.06
CA VAL A 31 -17.16 8.14 -20.39
C VAL A 31 -16.40 7.42 -19.27
N ALA A 32 -15.15 7.04 -19.55
CA ALA A 32 -14.25 6.41 -18.59
C ALA A 32 -13.98 7.32 -17.38
N ALA A 33 -13.65 8.60 -17.60
CA ALA A 33 -13.44 9.57 -16.53
C ALA A 33 -14.67 9.70 -15.62
N ASN A 34 -15.87 9.89 -16.19
CA ASN A 34 -17.11 10.01 -15.41
C ASN A 34 -17.41 8.78 -14.56
N LEU A 35 -17.13 7.57 -15.07
CA LEU A 35 -17.34 6.31 -14.34
C LEU A 35 -16.29 6.09 -13.24
N LEU A 36 -15.06 6.58 -13.41
CA LEU A 36 -13.98 6.45 -12.42
C LEU A 36 -14.06 7.49 -11.27
N VAL A 37 -15.00 8.43 -11.31
CA VAL A 37 -15.30 9.37 -10.20
C VAL A 37 -16.23 8.74 -9.15
N ASP A 38 -16.93 7.64 -9.45
CA ASP A 38 -17.93 7.04 -8.55
C ASP A 38 -17.34 6.59 -7.20
N ILE A 39 -18.16 6.69 -6.16
CA ILE A 39 -17.80 6.40 -4.77
C ILE A 39 -17.87 4.91 -4.41
N ARG A 40 -18.11 4.00 -5.38
CA ARG A 40 -18.46 2.58 -5.15
C ARG A 40 -17.46 1.60 -5.77
N TRP A 41 -16.27 1.55 -5.18
CA TRP A 41 -15.12 0.80 -5.70
C TRP A 41 -15.21 -0.73 -5.58
N ALA A 42 -16.23 -1.26 -4.91
CA ALA A 42 -16.47 -2.70 -4.80
C ALA A 42 -16.90 -3.32 -6.15
N GLU A 43 -17.81 -2.66 -6.86
CA GLU A 43 -18.19 -3.00 -8.24
C GLU A 43 -17.03 -2.76 -9.22
N VAL A 44 -16.37 -1.60 -9.14
CA VAL A 44 -15.27 -1.20 -10.05
C VAL A 44 -14.13 -2.23 -10.03
N SER A 45 -13.62 -2.57 -8.84
CA SER A 45 -12.58 -3.59 -8.67
C SER A 45 -13.04 -5.01 -9.02
N ARG A 46 -14.36 -5.31 -8.95
CA ARG A 46 -14.92 -6.61 -9.38
C ARG A 46 -14.94 -6.73 -10.90
N ALA A 47 -15.44 -5.72 -11.60
CA ALA A 47 -15.45 -5.66 -13.05
C ALA A 47 -14.01 -5.71 -13.59
N PHE A 48 -13.11 -4.86 -13.08
CA PHE A 48 -11.73 -4.84 -13.55
C PHE A 48 -11.01 -6.19 -13.36
N ALA A 49 -11.09 -6.79 -12.17
CA ALA A 49 -10.54 -8.13 -11.94
C ALA A 49 -11.12 -9.18 -12.90
N SER A 50 -12.43 -9.12 -13.17
CA SER A 50 -13.12 -10.04 -14.08
C SER A 50 -12.67 -9.86 -15.54
N CYS A 51 -12.47 -8.63 -15.99
CA CYS A 51 -11.91 -8.31 -17.31
C CYS A 51 -10.46 -8.80 -17.44
N LEU A 52 -9.61 -8.57 -16.43
CA LEU A 52 -8.23 -9.06 -16.40
C LEU A 52 -8.15 -10.59 -16.46
N LEU A 53 -9.03 -11.29 -15.75
CA LEU A 53 -9.12 -12.75 -15.77
C LEU A 53 -9.53 -13.30 -17.14
N ARG A 54 -10.50 -12.66 -17.81
CA ARG A 54 -10.90 -13.05 -19.18
C ARG A 54 -9.78 -12.78 -20.18
N ARG A 55 -9.17 -11.59 -20.16
CA ARG A 55 -8.15 -11.20 -21.14
C ARG A 55 -6.84 -11.96 -20.97
N SER A 56 -6.41 -12.27 -19.75
CA SER A 56 -5.15 -13.01 -19.51
C SER A 56 -5.19 -14.46 -20.04
N GLN A 57 -6.38 -15.07 -20.07
CA GLN A 57 -6.63 -16.38 -20.68
C GLN A 57 -6.49 -16.34 -22.20
N VAL A 58 -7.02 -15.30 -22.86
CA VAL A 58 -7.00 -15.15 -24.32
C VAL A 58 -5.60 -14.82 -24.84
N GLY A 59 -4.88 -13.88 -24.21
CA GLY A 59 -3.66 -13.35 -24.81
C GLY A 59 -2.85 -12.42 -23.90
N PRO A 60 -1.77 -11.81 -24.43
CA PRO A 60 -1.12 -10.70 -23.76
C PRO A 60 -2.11 -9.54 -23.57
N ILE A 61 -2.06 -8.90 -22.40
CA ILE A 61 -2.78 -7.65 -22.16
C ILE A 61 -1.87 -6.52 -22.64
N ARG A 62 -2.43 -5.54 -23.36
CA ARG A 62 -1.69 -4.38 -23.85
C ARG A 62 -1.15 -3.53 -22.67
N PRO A 63 -0.08 -2.73 -22.85
CA PRO A 63 0.38 -1.81 -21.83
C PRO A 63 -0.72 -0.82 -21.40
N LEU A 64 -0.90 -0.63 -20.09
CA LEU A 64 -1.97 0.18 -19.51
C LEU A 64 -1.49 1.46 -18.81
N ALA A 65 -0.23 1.57 -18.41
CA ALA A 65 0.23 2.59 -17.47
C ALA A 65 -0.05 4.04 -17.95
N ALA A 66 0.36 4.40 -19.17
CA ALA A 66 0.14 5.73 -19.72
C ALA A 66 -1.36 6.04 -19.91
N ASP A 67 -2.11 5.10 -20.48
CA ASP A 67 -3.54 5.29 -20.77
C ASP A 67 -4.38 5.40 -19.49
N PHE A 68 -4.14 4.53 -18.50
CA PHE A 68 -4.83 4.58 -17.22
C PHE A 68 -4.43 5.84 -16.43
N GLY A 69 -3.19 6.31 -16.58
CA GLY A 69 -2.72 7.60 -16.06
C GLY A 69 -3.53 8.77 -16.65
N HIS A 70 -3.70 8.80 -17.97
CA HIS A 70 -4.56 9.80 -18.63
C HIS A 70 -6.04 9.70 -18.22
N LEU A 71 -6.53 8.50 -17.91
CA LEU A 71 -7.91 8.32 -17.41
C LEU A 71 -8.10 8.86 -15.99
N ILE A 72 -7.19 8.57 -15.06
CA ILE A 72 -7.29 9.08 -13.69
C ILE A 72 -7.02 10.59 -13.62
N ASP A 73 -6.09 11.11 -14.43
CA ASP A 73 -5.89 12.56 -14.64
C ASP A 73 -7.20 13.23 -15.06
N ARG A 74 -7.89 12.65 -16.06
CA ARG A 74 -9.13 13.22 -16.56
C ARG A 74 -10.28 13.08 -15.55
N ALA A 75 -10.33 12.01 -14.77
CA ALA A 75 -11.29 11.85 -13.69
C ALA A 75 -11.08 12.92 -12.59
N ALA A 76 -9.82 13.18 -12.20
CA ALA A 76 -9.46 14.21 -11.23
C ALA A 76 -9.82 15.63 -11.74
N GLU A 77 -9.53 15.93 -13.00
CA GLU A 77 -9.96 17.20 -13.63
C GLU A 77 -11.49 17.38 -13.63
N VAL A 78 -12.24 16.34 -14.02
CA VAL A 78 -13.70 16.40 -14.11
C VAL A 78 -14.35 16.52 -12.73
N ALA A 79 -13.81 15.85 -11.71
CA ALA A 79 -14.35 15.88 -10.35
C ALA A 79 -13.93 17.13 -9.54
N PHE A 80 -12.71 17.63 -9.73
CA PHE A 80 -12.09 18.60 -8.82
C PHE A 80 -11.50 19.84 -9.51
N GLY A 81 -11.53 19.90 -10.85
CA GLY A 81 -10.90 20.99 -11.62
C GLY A 81 -9.36 21.02 -11.51
N THR A 82 -8.73 19.95 -11.03
CA THR A 82 -7.28 19.92 -10.79
C THR A 82 -6.71 18.50 -10.77
N ARG A 83 -5.43 18.38 -11.13
CA ARG A 83 -4.61 17.17 -10.98
C ARG A 83 -3.64 17.24 -9.79
N ALA A 84 -3.55 18.41 -9.13
CA ALA A 84 -2.56 18.63 -8.09
C ALA A 84 -2.91 17.84 -6.82
N HIS A 85 -2.15 16.78 -6.53
CA HIS A 85 -2.36 15.85 -5.40
C HIS A 85 -2.82 16.51 -4.09
N ALA A 86 -2.14 17.58 -3.66
CA ALA A 86 -2.45 18.32 -2.44
C ALA A 86 -3.82 19.03 -2.42
N ARG A 87 -4.52 19.09 -3.55
CA ARG A 87 -5.89 19.62 -3.72
C ARG A 87 -6.92 18.52 -3.98
N ILE A 88 -6.49 17.27 -4.16
CA ILE A 88 -7.38 16.12 -4.34
C ILE A 88 -7.93 15.70 -2.97
N PRO A 89 -9.26 15.52 -2.80
CA PRO A 89 -9.82 15.04 -1.55
C PRO A 89 -9.26 13.66 -1.14
N SER A 90 -8.95 13.50 0.15
CA SER A 90 -8.36 12.27 0.69
C SER A 90 -9.19 11.01 0.44
N TRP A 91 -10.53 11.13 0.31
CA TRP A 91 -11.40 10.02 -0.04
C TRP A 91 -11.13 9.48 -1.45
N PHE A 92 -10.77 10.33 -2.41
CA PHE A 92 -10.45 9.91 -3.78
C PHE A 92 -9.09 9.18 -3.80
N LEU A 93 -8.12 9.71 -3.05
CA LEU A 93 -6.81 9.07 -2.89
C LEU A 93 -6.95 7.67 -2.25
N GLN A 94 -7.68 7.56 -1.14
CA GLN A 94 -7.98 6.29 -0.46
C GLN A 94 -8.76 5.31 -1.35
N ASN A 95 -9.61 5.80 -2.24
CA ASN A 95 -10.36 4.97 -3.18
C ASN A 95 -9.45 4.29 -4.21
N ASN A 96 -8.40 4.96 -4.70
CA ASN A 96 -7.40 4.33 -5.57
C ASN A 96 -6.61 3.23 -4.83
N GLU A 97 -6.25 3.46 -3.56
CA GLU A 97 -5.62 2.42 -2.73
C GLU A 97 -6.56 1.21 -2.56
N ALA A 98 -7.83 1.47 -2.22
CA ALA A 98 -8.85 0.45 -2.06
C ALA A 98 -9.13 -0.32 -3.35
N PHE A 99 -9.10 0.34 -4.51
CA PHE A 99 -9.24 -0.28 -5.82
C PHE A 99 -8.11 -1.26 -6.13
N LEU A 100 -6.85 -0.84 -5.96
CA LEU A 100 -5.68 -1.68 -6.18
C LEU A 100 -5.72 -2.91 -5.26
N ALA A 101 -5.90 -2.70 -3.95
CA ALA A 101 -5.93 -3.79 -2.98
C ALA A 101 -7.13 -4.74 -3.17
N SER A 102 -8.32 -4.20 -3.47
CA SER A 102 -9.51 -5.03 -3.67
C SER A 102 -9.53 -5.74 -5.03
N THR A 103 -8.82 -5.23 -6.04
CA THR A 103 -8.59 -5.95 -7.30
C THR A 103 -7.61 -7.08 -7.08
N MET A 104 -6.47 -6.82 -6.42
CA MET A 104 -5.48 -7.83 -6.05
C MET A 104 -6.11 -9.01 -5.30
N GLN A 105 -6.88 -8.72 -4.24
CA GLN A 105 -7.56 -9.74 -3.45
C GLN A 105 -8.52 -10.59 -4.30
N LYS A 106 -9.21 -10.00 -5.28
CA LYS A 106 -10.14 -10.74 -6.16
C LYS A 106 -9.40 -11.65 -7.14
N LEU A 107 -8.31 -11.18 -7.74
CA LEU A 107 -7.45 -12.00 -8.61
C LEU A 107 -6.90 -13.21 -7.83
N LEU A 108 -6.29 -12.95 -6.67
CA LEU A 108 -5.77 -13.99 -5.78
C LEU A 108 -6.84 -15.01 -5.36
N THR A 109 -8.02 -14.53 -4.96
CA THR A 109 -9.15 -15.41 -4.54
C THR A 109 -9.67 -16.26 -5.71
N GLU A 110 -9.80 -15.69 -6.91
CA GLU A 110 -10.26 -16.45 -8.07
C GLU A 110 -9.21 -17.47 -8.51
N PHE A 111 -7.91 -17.13 -8.48
CA PHE A 111 -6.85 -18.08 -8.82
C PHE A 111 -6.70 -19.22 -7.79
N LEU A 112 -7.10 -19.05 -6.51
CA LEU A 112 -7.27 -20.21 -5.60
C LEU A 112 -8.43 -21.11 -6.03
N ARG A 113 -9.56 -20.48 -6.36
CA ARG A 113 -10.82 -21.19 -6.65
C ARG A 113 -10.79 -21.87 -8.02
N ARG A 114 -10.02 -21.33 -8.95
CA ARG A 114 -9.80 -21.79 -10.32
C ARG A 114 -8.32 -21.58 -10.66
N PRO A 115 -7.45 -22.56 -10.33
CA PRO A 115 -6.04 -22.50 -10.66
C PRO A 115 -5.83 -22.19 -12.15
N ALA A 116 -4.99 -21.19 -12.43
CA ALA A 116 -4.64 -20.75 -13.77
C ALA A 116 -3.17 -21.06 -14.06
N ALA A 117 -2.80 -21.12 -15.34
CA ALA A 117 -1.39 -21.30 -15.70
C ALA A 117 -0.54 -20.10 -15.21
N PRO A 118 0.72 -20.30 -14.78
CA PRO A 118 1.57 -19.21 -14.31
C PRO A 118 1.64 -18.02 -15.27
N LEU A 119 1.69 -18.26 -16.58
CA LEU A 119 1.68 -17.20 -17.60
C LEU A 119 0.40 -16.33 -17.57
N GLN A 120 -0.77 -16.93 -17.31
CA GLN A 120 -2.04 -16.20 -17.20
C GLN A 120 -2.07 -15.35 -15.92
N MET A 121 -1.58 -15.89 -14.80
CA MET A 121 -1.42 -15.13 -13.55
C MET A 121 -0.45 -13.95 -13.75
N ARG A 122 0.72 -14.19 -14.38
CA ARG A 122 1.71 -13.13 -14.65
C ARG A 122 1.18 -12.02 -15.57
N ARG A 123 0.34 -12.35 -16.56
CA ARG A 123 -0.34 -11.36 -17.41
C ARG A 123 -1.31 -10.48 -16.61
N ALA A 124 -2.16 -11.10 -15.77
CA ALA A 124 -3.14 -10.37 -14.95
C ALA A 124 -2.46 -9.48 -13.90
N PHE A 125 -1.43 -9.97 -13.22
CA PHE A 125 -0.66 -9.17 -12.27
C PHE A 125 0.15 -8.06 -12.97
N THR A 126 0.72 -8.31 -14.17
CA THR A 126 1.42 -7.26 -14.96
C THR A 126 0.50 -6.08 -15.24
N ALA A 127 -0.71 -6.34 -15.74
CA ALA A 127 -1.68 -5.28 -15.98
C ALA A 127 -2.08 -4.52 -14.70
N LEU A 128 -2.15 -5.21 -13.55
CA LEU A 128 -2.40 -4.55 -12.26
C LEU A 128 -1.20 -3.71 -11.77
N PHE A 129 0.04 -4.14 -12.02
CA PHE A 129 1.24 -3.33 -11.74
C PHE A 129 1.29 -2.05 -12.59
N GLU A 130 0.92 -2.13 -13.86
CA GLU A 130 0.86 -0.96 -14.75
C GLU A 130 -0.26 0.01 -14.34
N VAL A 131 -1.39 -0.49 -13.84
CA VAL A 131 -2.43 0.35 -13.25
C VAL A 131 -2.00 0.94 -11.90
N ALA A 132 -1.18 0.24 -11.10
CA ALA A 132 -0.59 0.81 -9.90
C ALA A 132 0.46 1.89 -10.22
N GLU A 133 1.25 1.71 -11.29
CA GLU A 133 2.17 2.71 -11.83
C GLU A 133 1.42 3.98 -12.25
N ALA A 134 0.25 3.84 -12.91
CA ALA A 134 -0.62 4.94 -13.27
C ALA A 134 -1.24 5.68 -12.06
N LEU A 135 -1.54 4.95 -10.98
CA LEU A 135 -2.26 5.47 -9.83
C LEU A 135 -1.37 6.02 -8.70
N LYS A 136 -0.05 5.81 -8.75
CA LYS A 136 0.89 6.17 -7.67
C LYS A 136 0.81 7.66 -7.26
N SER A 137 0.61 8.56 -8.21
CA SER A 137 0.44 10.01 -7.99
C SER A 137 -0.94 10.41 -7.44
N TYR A 138 -1.85 9.44 -7.29
CA TYR A 138 -3.21 9.60 -6.77
C TYR A 138 -3.50 8.66 -5.58
N MET A 139 -2.46 8.29 -4.83
CA MET A 139 -2.54 7.56 -3.56
C MET A 139 -2.40 8.49 -2.33
N GLY A 140 -2.61 7.98 -1.12
CA GLY A 140 -2.57 8.78 0.11
C GLY A 140 -1.19 9.29 0.50
N LEU A 141 -0.12 8.54 0.16
CA LEU A 141 1.27 8.94 0.36
C LEU A 141 1.80 9.64 -0.90
N ARG A 142 2.24 10.90 -0.78
CA ARG A 142 2.70 11.69 -1.93
C ARG A 142 4.04 11.20 -2.48
N GLU A 143 4.86 10.65 -1.58
CA GLU A 143 6.18 10.07 -1.82
C GLU A 143 6.13 8.84 -2.74
N LEU A 144 4.94 8.30 -3.01
CA LEU A 144 4.75 7.23 -3.99
C LEU A 144 4.78 7.73 -5.44
N ALA A 145 4.61 9.03 -5.70
CA ALA A 145 4.66 9.61 -7.04
C ALA A 145 5.98 9.28 -7.77
N ASP A 146 7.09 9.28 -7.04
CA ASP A 146 8.44 9.01 -7.55
C ASP A 146 8.84 7.52 -7.42
N SER A 147 7.96 6.67 -6.87
CA SER A 147 8.17 5.23 -6.71
C SER A 147 7.74 4.42 -7.94
N THR A 148 7.93 3.09 -7.93
CA THR A 148 7.37 2.20 -8.97
C THR A 148 5.98 1.69 -8.61
N GLY A 149 5.20 1.25 -9.59
CA GLY A 149 3.88 0.65 -9.43
C GLY A 149 3.87 -0.58 -8.50
N ALA A 150 5.00 -1.29 -8.36
CA ALA A 150 5.13 -2.35 -7.36
C ALA A 150 5.10 -1.78 -5.92
N HIS A 151 5.83 -0.69 -5.65
CA HIS A 151 5.80 0.00 -4.36
C HIS A 151 4.40 0.58 -4.06
N ALA A 152 3.81 1.27 -5.03
CA ALA A 152 2.45 1.80 -4.93
C ALA A 152 1.44 0.70 -4.62
N LEU A 153 1.49 -0.42 -5.35
CA LEU A 153 0.61 -1.56 -5.12
C LEU A 153 0.80 -2.12 -3.70
N MET A 154 2.04 -2.35 -3.25
CA MET A 154 2.31 -2.82 -1.89
C MET A 154 1.78 -1.88 -0.82
N CYS A 155 1.95 -0.56 -0.96
CA CYS A 155 1.45 0.41 0.03
C CYS A 155 -0.08 0.41 0.12
N ALA A 156 -0.78 0.42 -1.02
CA ALA A 156 -2.24 0.31 -1.09
C ALA A 156 -2.74 -0.95 -0.35
N VAL A 157 -2.00 -2.02 -0.57
CA VAL A 157 -2.25 -3.37 -0.08
C VAL A 157 -1.88 -3.52 1.41
N ALA A 158 -0.87 -2.80 1.91
CA ALA A 158 -0.49 -2.73 3.33
C ALA A 158 -1.57 -2.06 4.19
N HIS A 159 -2.11 -0.94 3.68
CA HIS A 159 -3.15 -0.14 4.33
C HIS A 159 -4.54 -0.80 4.26
N ALA A 160 -4.72 -1.80 3.41
CA ALA A 160 -5.98 -2.48 3.23
C ALA A 160 -6.45 -3.18 4.51
N ARG A 161 -7.76 -3.06 4.80
CA ARG A 161 -8.44 -3.83 5.85
C ARG A 161 -8.64 -5.30 5.47
N TYR A 162 -8.44 -5.65 4.21
CA TYR A 162 -8.47 -7.03 3.71
C TYR A 162 -7.15 -7.69 4.11
N ASP A 163 -7.16 -8.46 5.20
CA ASP A 163 -5.96 -9.06 5.76
C ASP A 163 -5.46 -10.26 4.94
N PHE A 164 -4.84 -9.96 3.80
CA PHE A 164 -4.37 -10.96 2.83
C PHE A 164 -2.91 -11.39 3.08
N LEU A 165 -2.11 -10.59 3.80
CA LEU A 165 -0.81 -10.99 4.38
C LEU A 165 -1.00 -11.81 5.66
N GLY A 166 -1.99 -11.46 6.50
CA GLY A 166 -2.32 -12.20 7.72
C GLY A 166 -2.98 -13.56 7.47
N GLN A 167 -3.37 -13.89 6.23
CA GLN A 167 -3.78 -15.24 5.82
C GLN A 167 -2.57 -16.18 5.64
N SER A 168 -1.62 -16.13 6.57
CA SER A 168 -0.32 -16.83 6.55
C SER A 168 -0.41 -18.33 6.23
N VAL A 169 -1.47 -19.00 6.67
CA VAL A 169 -1.77 -20.43 6.42
C VAL A 169 -2.05 -20.75 4.94
N ARG A 170 -2.29 -19.74 4.09
CA ARG A 170 -2.59 -19.88 2.65
C ARG A 170 -1.52 -19.31 1.71
N CYS A 171 -0.48 -18.68 2.26
CA CYS A 171 0.51 -17.94 1.48
C CYS A 171 1.42 -18.81 0.59
N CYS A 172 1.49 -20.12 0.85
CA CYS A 172 2.23 -21.07 0.01
C CYS A 172 1.46 -21.52 -1.25
N ALA A 173 0.24 -20.99 -1.49
CA ALA A 173 -0.51 -21.29 -2.70
C ALA A 173 0.12 -20.62 -3.93
N SER A 174 0.10 -21.32 -5.07
CA SER A 174 0.71 -20.89 -6.34
C SER A 174 0.44 -19.40 -6.73
N PRO A 175 -0.76 -18.82 -6.52
CA PRO A 175 -1.00 -17.41 -6.89
C PRO A 175 -0.23 -16.40 -6.01
N TRP A 176 0.00 -16.69 -4.72
CA TRP A 176 0.76 -15.82 -3.82
C TRP A 176 2.25 -15.91 -4.14
N LEU A 177 2.75 -17.12 -4.45
CA LEU A 177 4.13 -17.31 -4.89
C LEU A 177 4.39 -16.60 -6.23
N CYS A 178 3.47 -16.73 -7.19
CA CYS A 178 3.55 -16.01 -8.47
C CYS A 178 3.53 -14.48 -8.28
N LEU A 179 2.70 -13.96 -7.38
CA LEU A 179 2.65 -12.53 -7.08
C LEU A 179 3.94 -12.04 -6.41
N ALA A 180 4.46 -12.79 -5.44
CA ALA A 180 5.64 -12.42 -4.68
C ALA A 180 6.92 -12.40 -5.52
N ASP A 181 7.10 -13.38 -6.40
CA ASP A 181 8.22 -13.39 -7.34
C ASP A 181 8.13 -12.18 -8.29
N MET A 182 6.96 -11.89 -8.85
CA MET A 182 6.76 -10.72 -9.72
C MET A 182 6.94 -9.37 -9.00
N LEU A 183 6.47 -9.24 -7.77
CA LEU A 183 6.73 -8.08 -6.93
C LEU A 183 8.24 -7.86 -6.85
N ALA A 184 8.98 -8.93 -6.52
CA ALA A 184 10.42 -8.85 -6.35
C ALA A 184 11.17 -8.59 -7.66
N GLU A 185 10.80 -9.23 -8.78
CA GLU A 185 11.33 -8.88 -10.11
C GLU A 185 11.16 -7.39 -10.41
N ARG A 186 9.95 -6.85 -10.23
CA ARG A 186 9.63 -5.45 -10.55
C ARG A 186 10.33 -4.44 -9.64
N ILE A 187 10.67 -4.82 -8.41
CA ILE A 187 11.45 -3.99 -7.48
C ILE A 187 12.94 -4.08 -7.80
N LEU A 188 13.46 -5.28 -8.11
CA LEU A 188 14.86 -5.48 -8.48
C LEU A 188 15.24 -4.89 -9.85
N ILE A 189 14.29 -4.68 -10.76
CA ILE A 189 14.50 -3.95 -12.02
C ILE A 189 14.67 -2.43 -11.76
N GLY A 190 14.16 -1.92 -10.65
CA GLY A 190 14.37 -0.54 -10.21
C GLY A 190 15.71 -0.38 -9.51
N ASP A 191 16.80 -0.35 -10.28
CA ASP A 191 18.19 -0.33 -9.79
C ASP A 191 18.61 0.92 -8.98
N GLU A 192 17.68 1.83 -8.64
CA GLU A 192 17.97 3.02 -7.85
C GLU A 192 17.88 2.75 -6.33
N PRO A 193 19.01 2.75 -5.60
CA PRO A 193 19.04 2.46 -4.17
C PRO A 193 18.35 3.54 -3.31
N GLU A 194 17.96 4.67 -3.89
CA GLU A 194 17.22 5.76 -3.24
C GLU A 194 15.71 5.51 -3.14
N SER A 195 15.15 4.59 -3.95
CA SER A 195 13.75 4.15 -3.84
C SER A 195 13.53 3.05 -2.77
N MET A 196 14.61 2.35 -2.42
CA MET A 196 14.64 1.31 -1.38
C MET A 196 14.16 1.72 0.04
N PRO A 197 14.14 2.99 0.51
CA PRO A 197 13.60 3.32 1.83
C PRO A 197 12.12 2.96 1.99
N ALA A 198 11.31 3.16 0.94
CA ALA A 198 9.89 2.83 0.97
C ALA A 198 9.67 1.30 0.91
N PHE A 199 10.40 0.61 0.02
CA PHE A 199 10.41 -0.86 0.01
C PHE A 199 10.83 -1.42 1.36
N ALA A 200 11.97 -0.96 1.89
CA ALA A 200 12.49 -1.38 3.18
C ALA A 200 11.48 -1.13 4.29
N PHE A 201 10.87 0.06 4.39
CA PHE A 201 9.87 0.33 5.41
C PHE A 201 8.72 -0.68 5.39
N PHE A 202 8.18 -1.00 4.21
CA PHE A 202 7.13 -2.01 4.08
C PHE A 202 7.64 -3.44 4.32
N ALA A 203 8.83 -3.79 3.83
CA ALA A 203 9.44 -5.09 4.01
C ALA A 203 9.79 -5.39 5.47
N HIS A 204 10.05 -4.36 6.29
CA HIS A 204 10.21 -4.49 7.74
C HIS A 204 8.86 -4.53 8.51
N SER A 205 7.71 -4.42 7.81
CA SER A 205 6.42 -4.61 8.47
C SER A 205 6.24 -6.06 8.93
N GLU A 206 5.67 -6.25 10.12
CA GLU A 206 5.41 -7.57 10.70
C GLU A 206 4.64 -8.49 9.73
N ARG A 207 3.68 -7.92 8.99
CA ARG A 207 2.89 -8.61 7.98
C ARG A 207 3.73 -9.11 6.80
N TRP A 208 4.64 -8.29 6.27
CA TRP A 208 5.55 -8.75 5.22
C TRP A 208 6.51 -9.80 5.75
N GLN A 209 7.08 -9.59 6.94
CA GLN A 209 8.00 -10.54 7.56
C GLN A 209 7.35 -11.91 7.80
N ALA A 210 6.10 -11.95 8.25
CA ALA A 210 5.33 -13.19 8.36
C ALA A 210 5.08 -13.85 7.00
N PHE A 211 4.69 -13.06 5.99
CA PHE A 211 4.50 -13.55 4.62
C PHE A 211 5.78 -14.11 4.00
N ALA A 212 6.89 -13.39 4.10
CA ALA A 212 8.20 -13.80 3.59
C ALA A 212 8.68 -15.09 4.27
N LYS A 213 8.63 -15.17 5.61
CA LYS A 213 8.99 -16.39 6.35
C LYS A 213 8.14 -17.60 5.95
N ALA A 214 6.85 -17.41 5.66
CA ALA A 214 5.98 -18.49 5.19
C ALA A 214 6.28 -18.95 3.75
N THR A 215 6.88 -18.10 2.91
CA THR A 215 7.00 -18.33 1.46
C THR A 215 8.44 -18.56 0.96
N VAL A 216 9.47 -18.10 1.67
CA VAL A 216 10.89 -18.27 1.26
C VAL A 216 11.24 -19.74 1.01
N GLY A 217 10.73 -20.67 1.82
CA GLY A 217 10.96 -22.12 1.64
C GLY A 217 10.26 -22.73 0.41
N CYS A 218 9.39 -21.98 -0.28
CA CYS A 218 8.69 -22.42 -1.49
C CYS A 218 9.36 -21.91 -2.79
N PHE A 219 10.41 -21.09 -2.70
CA PHE A 219 11.16 -20.58 -3.83
C PHE A 219 12.51 -21.26 -3.99
N SER A 220 13.05 -21.26 -5.22
CA SER A 220 14.44 -21.65 -5.46
C SER A 220 15.41 -20.69 -4.77
N ALA A 221 16.60 -21.17 -4.41
CA ALA A 221 17.63 -20.36 -3.75
C ALA A 221 18.12 -19.15 -4.58
N GLU A 222 17.77 -19.13 -5.88
CA GLU A 222 18.08 -18.11 -6.87
C GLU A 222 16.86 -17.24 -7.25
N GLY A 223 15.66 -17.51 -6.73
CA GLY A 223 14.42 -16.80 -7.09
C GLY A 223 14.45 -15.30 -6.77
N ALA A 224 13.72 -14.48 -7.52
CA ALA A 224 13.77 -13.02 -7.38
C ALA A 224 13.33 -12.59 -5.96
N PHE A 225 12.29 -13.22 -5.43
CA PHE A 225 11.82 -13.00 -4.07
C PHE A 225 12.90 -13.28 -3.00
N VAL A 226 13.64 -14.38 -3.13
CA VAL A 226 14.71 -14.76 -2.21
C VAL A 226 15.88 -13.78 -2.29
N ARG A 227 16.25 -13.31 -3.49
CA ARG A 227 17.29 -12.29 -3.67
C ARG A 227 16.89 -10.97 -2.99
N LEU A 228 15.67 -10.49 -3.22
CA LEU A 228 15.19 -9.24 -2.64
C LEU A 228 15.09 -9.32 -1.10
N GLN A 229 14.60 -10.42 -0.56
CA GLN A 229 14.55 -10.64 0.89
C GLN A 229 15.96 -10.59 1.51
N ARG A 230 16.95 -11.28 0.91
CA ARG A 230 18.35 -11.21 1.36
C ARG A 230 18.93 -9.79 1.29
N MET A 231 18.56 -8.99 0.29
CA MET A 231 19.00 -7.58 0.18
C MET A 231 18.41 -6.70 1.29
N VAL A 232 17.17 -6.96 1.73
CA VAL A 232 16.57 -6.26 2.89
C VAL A 232 17.30 -6.64 4.18
N GLU A 233 17.49 -7.94 4.41
CA GLU A 233 18.18 -8.47 5.59
C GLU A 233 19.63 -7.96 5.68
N ALA A 234 20.37 -7.98 4.57
CA ALA A 234 21.72 -7.44 4.50
C ALA A 234 21.79 -5.93 4.79
N ARG A 235 20.77 -5.15 4.38
CA ARG A 235 20.68 -3.70 4.64
C ARG A 235 20.08 -3.37 6.02
N ALA A 236 19.57 -4.34 6.78
CA ALA A 236 19.12 -4.15 8.16
C ALA A 236 20.29 -4.13 9.16
N LEU A 237 21.31 -4.99 8.92
CA LEU A 237 22.49 -5.18 9.79
C LEU A 237 23.25 -3.87 10.17
N PRO A 238 23.38 -2.85 9.31
CA PRO A 238 24.00 -1.57 9.72
C PRO A 238 23.09 -0.70 10.61
N ARG A 239 21.77 -0.76 10.41
CA ARG A 239 20.82 0.18 11.02
C ARG A 239 20.42 -0.17 12.46
N GLU A 240 20.58 -1.43 12.88
CA GLU A 240 20.38 -1.77 14.29
C GLU A 240 21.46 -1.13 15.17
N ARG A 241 22.73 -1.13 14.74
CA ARG A 241 23.81 -0.42 15.45
C ARG A 241 23.59 1.09 15.53
N GLU A 242 23.12 1.72 14.46
CA GLU A 242 22.78 3.16 14.48
C GLU A 242 21.55 3.45 15.36
N ARG A 243 20.56 2.56 15.42
CA ARG A 243 19.42 2.68 16.34
C ARG A 243 19.82 2.49 17.80
N GLU A 244 20.68 1.53 18.09
CA GLU A 244 21.23 1.33 19.43
C GLU A 244 22.04 2.55 19.86
N GLN A 245 22.95 3.05 19.01
CA GLN A 245 23.72 4.26 19.29
C GLN A 245 22.83 5.50 19.45
N GLY A 246 21.80 5.68 18.60
CA GLY A 246 20.84 6.78 18.69
C GLY A 246 19.95 6.71 19.94
N LEU A 247 19.51 5.52 20.34
CA LEU A 247 18.77 5.31 21.59
C LEU A 247 19.68 5.51 22.81
N PHE A 248 20.94 5.10 22.75
CA PHE A 248 21.92 5.33 23.82
C PHE A 248 22.27 6.82 23.96
N PHE A 249 22.37 7.55 22.83
CA PHE A 249 22.58 8.99 22.80
C PHE A 249 21.35 9.76 23.34
N LEU A 250 20.13 9.35 22.99
CA LEU A 250 18.90 9.92 23.54
C LEU A 250 18.76 9.60 25.05
N ALA A 251 19.00 8.36 25.47
CA ALA A 251 18.94 7.96 26.87
C ALA A 251 19.96 8.72 27.72
N SER A 252 21.20 8.87 27.25
CA SER A 252 22.23 9.64 27.95
C SER A 252 21.97 11.16 27.94
N ALA A 253 21.30 11.70 26.92
CA ALA A 253 20.81 13.08 26.93
C ALA A 253 19.71 13.31 27.98
N PHE A 254 18.74 12.39 28.10
CA PHE A 254 17.70 12.46 29.13
C PHE A 254 18.25 12.29 30.55
N LEU A 255 19.19 11.36 30.77
CA LEU A 255 19.84 11.18 32.07
C LEU A 255 20.68 12.39 32.50
N LYS A 256 21.30 13.10 31.55
CA LYS A 256 21.96 14.40 31.83
C LYS A 256 20.97 15.53 32.12
N ALA A 257 19.79 15.51 31.50
CA ALA A 257 18.75 16.51 31.75
C ALA A 257 18.12 16.37 33.15
N ASP A 258 17.88 15.13 33.62
CA ASP A 258 17.40 14.91 35.00
C ASP A 258 18.43 15.35 36.04
N ALA A 259 19.73 15.09 35.82
CA ALA A 259 20.80 15.55 36.73
C ALA A 259 20.88 17.09 36.83
N ALA A 260 20.62 17.80 35.73
CA ALA A 260 20.57 19.27 35.70
C ALA A 260 19.26 19.84 36.29
N ALA A 261 18.19 19.04 36.39
CA ALA A 261 16.91 19.46 36.96
C ALA A 261 16.84 19.32 38.50
N SER A 262 17.80 18.59 39.10
CA SER A 262 17.90 18.41 40.56
C SER A 262 18.57 19.56 41.32
N ASP A 263 19.11 20.58 40.64
CA ASP A 263 19.88 21.66 41.27
C ASP A 263 19.31 23.05 40.88
N GLY A 264 18.23 23.46 41.55
CA GLY A 264 17.55 24.74 41.29
C GLY A 264 16.20 24.93 41.98
N SER A 265 16.20 25.51 43.18
CA SER A 265 14.98 25.94 43.89
C SER A 265 14.46 27.30 43.37
N PRO A 266 13.18 27.67 43.56
CA PRO A 266 12.47 28.52 42.62
C PRO A 266 12.25 29.98 43.04
N GLU A 267 12.00 30.85 42.04
CA GLU A 267 11.26 32.11 42.22
C GLU A 267 10.06 32.24 41.25
N ARG A 268 9.02 32.91 41.74
CA ARG A 268 7.79 33.43 41.07
C ARG A 268 7.49 34.78 41.74
N PRO A 269 6.82 35.78 41.12
CA PRO A 269 5.68 35.65 40.19
C PRO A 269 5.86 36.55 38.92
N SER A 270 4.89 37.14 38.18
CA SER A 270 3.43 37.26 38.32
C SER A 270 2.68 37.51 36.98
N VAL A 271 1.46 36.96 36.89
CA VAL A 271 0.20 37.54 36.36
C VAL A 271 0.24 38.50 35.15
N LEU A 272 -0.37 38.11 34.01
CA LEU A 272 -1.70 38.62 33.59
C LEU A 272 -2.34 37.84 32.41
N ALA A 273 -3.63 38.13 32.16
CA ALA A 273 -4.48 37.74 31.01
C ALA A 273 -4.96 36.27 30.87
N LYS A 274 -6.25 36.06 31.22
CA LYS A 274 -7.14 35.02 30.64
C LYS A 274 -7.58 35.47 29.23
N PRO A 275 -7.95 34.55 28.29
CA PRO A 275 -9.36 34.12 28.25
C PRO A 275 -9.63 32.67 27.80
N LEU A 276 -10.92 32.30 27.91
CA LEU A 276 -11.63 31.19 27.25
C LEU A 276 -11.30 29.74 27.65
N ARG A 277 -12.23 29.16 28.41
CA ARG A 277 -12.33 27.71 28.66
C ARG A 277 -12.78 26.98 27.39
N SER A 278 -11.99 26.04 26.92
CA SER A 278 -12.46 24.86 26.17
C SER A 278 -12.12 23.60 26.99
N PRO A 279 -12.94 22.54 26.94
CA PRO A 279 -12.70 21.34 27.74
C PRO A 279 -11.54 20.54 27.13
N ILE A 280 -10.35 20.63 27.74
CA ILE A 280 -9.22 19.76 27.43
C ILE A 280 -9.62 18.31 27.77
N ARG A 281 -10.09 17.56 26.76
CA ARG A 281 -10.24 16.11 26.89
C ARG A 281 -8.87 15.50 27.17
N LYS A 282 -8.82 14.72 28.26
CA LYS A 282 -7.62 14.18 28.91
C LYS A 282 -6.58 13.67 27.89
N ARG A 283 -5.35 14.19 28.02
CA ARG A 283 -4.17 13.71 27.26
C ARG A 283 -4.00 12.19 27.40
N SER A 284 -3.42 11.61 26.37
CA SER A 284 -3.21 10.17 26.15
C SER A 284 -2.30 9.50 27.19
N ALA A 285 -2.85 9.19 28.36
CA ALA A 285 -2.24 8.33 29.37
C ALA A 285 -1.81 6.91 28.92
N PRO A 286 -2.31 6.27 27.83
CA PRO A 286 -1.85 4.94 27.43
C PRO A 286 -0.37 4.92 27.01
N PHE A 287 0.10 5.94 26.28
CA PHE A 287 1.41 5.90 25.63
C PHE A 287 2.57 6.01 26.65
N VAL A 288 2.44 6.90 27.63
CA VAL A 288 3.43 7.04 28.73
C VAL A 288 3.49 5.78 29.59
N ARG A 289 2.36 5.08 29.80
CA ARG A 289 2.32 3.79 30.51
C ARG A 289 2.94 2.65 29.70
N LEU A 290 2.82 2.68 28.38
CA LEU A 290 3.45 1.72 27.48
C LEU A 290 4.98 1.85 27.55
N ILE A 291 5.51 3.07 27.44
CA ILE A 291 6.95 3.33 27.52
C ILE A 291 7.51 2.94 28.90
N LYS A 292 6.85 3.32 30.01
CA LYS A 292 7.31 2.90 31.35
C LYS A 292 7.35 1.39 31.54
N ARG A 293 6.44 0.63 30.91
CA ARG A 293 6.45 -0.86 30.94
C ARG A 293 7.53 -1.50 30.08
N LEU A 294 7.99 -0.82 29.03
CA LEU A 294 9.09 -1.30 28.19
C LEU A 294 10.44 -1.04 28.87
N VAL A 295 10.60 0.11 29.53
CA VAL A 295 11.82 0.46 30.27
C VAL A 295 11.98 -0.39 31.54
N SER A 296 10.90 -0.77 32.23
CA SER A 296 10.99 -1.59 33.45
C SER A 296 11.14 -3.11 33.20
N LYS A 297 11.58 -3.50 32.00
CA LYS A 297 11.74 -4.91 31.56
C LYS A 297 13.03 -5.14 30.74
N ALA A 298 13.89 -4.13 30.69
CA ALA A 298 15.29 -4.21 30.28
C ALA A 298 16.17 -4.02 31.52
#